data_AF-A0A7W1IRL6-F1
#
_entry.id   AF-A0A7W1IRL6-F1
#
_cell.length_a   1.000
_cell.length_b   1.000
_cell.length_c   1.000
_cell.angle_alpha   90.00
_cell.angle_beta   90.00
_cell.angle_gamma   90.00
#
_symmetry.space_group_name_H-M   'P 1'
#
loop_
_entity.id
_entity.type
_entity.pdbx_description
1 polymer ?
#
loop_
_entity_poly.entity_id
_entity_poly.type
_entity_poly.pdbx_seq_one_letter_code
_entity_poly.pdbx_strand_id
1 'polypeptide(L)'
;WPLRRRGPARCRDVIAAHRGRALELVAWSISRKDVSATYDHAADGSPLAQPRFESMAFVTLEDETALVETTWFPDTYRRYAVLLERREPLTIAGVVEVAFGFATLRVDRAWVVR
;
A
#
# COMPACT_ATOMS: atom_id res chain seq x y z
N TRP A 1 -26.04 0.60 -22.73
CA TRP A 1 -24.91 1.49 -22.41
C TRP A 1 -23.77 0.64 -21.85
N PRO A 2 -22.73 0.28 -22.62
CA PRO A 2 -21.68 -0.55 -22.05
C PRO A 2 -20.89 0.30 -21.07
N LEU A 3 -20.81 -0.15 -19.82
CA LEU A 3 -19.91 0.40 -18.82
C LEU A 3 -18.49 0.33 -19.42
N ARG A 4 -17.95 1.48 -19.84
CA ARG A 4 -16.51 1.62 -20.08
C ARG A 4 -15.82 1.00 -18.87
N ARG A 5 -14.98 -0.01 -19.07
CA ARG A 5 -14.03 -0.41 -18.04
C ARG A 5 -13.29 0.87 -17.65
N ARG A 6 -13.59 1.41 -16.47
CA ARG A 6 -12.83 2.54 -15.94
C ARG A 6 -11.39 2.05 -15.89
N GLY A 7 -10.47 2.82 -16.47
CA GLY A 7 -9.05 2.54 -16.32
C GLY A 7 -8.66 2.50 -14.84
N PRO A 8 -7.39 2.17 -14.54
CA PRO A 8 -6.90 2.24 -13.17
C PRO A 8 -7.24 3.58 -12.54
N ALA A 9 -7.55 3.55 -11.25
CA ALA A 9 -7.73 4.76 -10.45
C ALA A 9 -6.42 5.56 -10.44
N ARG A 10 -6.54 6.84 -10.15
CA ARG A 10 -5.41 7.77 -10.09
C ARG A 10 -4.95 7.94 -8.65
N CYS A 11 -3.71 8.37 -8.43
CA CYS A 11 -3.23 8.67 -7.08
C CYS A 11 -4.13 9.72 -6.40
N ARG A 12 -4.65 10.70 -7.14
CA ARG A 12 -5.62 11.69 -6.61
C ARG A 12 -6.95 11.10 -6.14
N ASP A 13 -7.26 9.86 -6.49
CA ASP A 13 -8.49 9.17 -6.07
C ASP A 13 -8.32 8.50 -4.70
N VAL A 14 -7.11 8.48 -4.13
CA VAL A 14 -6.87 8.05 -2.75
C VAL A 14 -7.23 9.19 -1.79
N ILE A 15 -8.54 9.34 -1.59
CA ILE A 15 -9.13 10.40 -0.77
C ILE A 15 -10.01 9.81 0.32
N ALA A 16 -10.27 10.59 1.37
CA ALA A 16 -11.05 10.13 2.52
C ALA A 16 -12.47 9.67 2.15
N ALA A 17 -13.08 10.29 1.13
CA ALA A 17 -14.38 9.91 0.59
C ALA A 17 -14.39 8.51 -0.06
N HIS A 18 -13.24 7.88 -0.25
CA HIS A 18 -13.08 6.53 -0.80
C HIS A 18 -12.69 5.50 0.25
N ARG A 19 -12.75 5.83 1.56
CA ARG A 19 -12.53 4.88 2.66
C ARG A 19 -13.20 3.53 2.39
N GLY A 20 -12.43 2.46 2.54
CA GLY A 20 -12.87 1.07 2.36
C GLY A 20 -13.04 0.63 0.90
N ARG A 21 -12.85 1.52 -0.08
CA ARG A 21 -12.88 1.14 -1.50
C ARG A 21 -11.57 0.48 -1.89
N ALA A 22 -11.67 -0.58 -2.68
CA ALA A 22 -10.54 -1.16 -3.38
C ALA A 22 -10.19 -0.31 -4.60
N LEU A 23 -8.91 0.03 -4.76
CA LEU A 23 -8.39 0.77 -5.90
C LEU A 23 -7.21 0.00 -6.50
N GLU A 24 -7.03 0.17 -7.81
CA GLU A 24 -5.85 -0.26 -8.54
C GLU A 24 -5.23 0.98 -9.20
N LEU A 25 -3.97 1.25 -8.90
CA LEU A 25 -3.21 2.40 -9.35
C LEU A 25 -2.07 1.94 -10.27
N VAL A 26 -1.68 2.80 -11.20
CA VAL A 26 -0.38 2.68 -11.88
C VAL A 26 0.45 3.88 -11.47
N ALA A 27 1.55 3.65 -10.76
CA ALA A 27 2.34 4.71 -10.14
C ALA A 27 3.81 4.34 -10.00
N TRP A 28 4.66 5.36 -9.89
CA TRP A 28 6.08 5.24 -9.57
C TRP A 28 6.28 5.23 -8.06
N SER A 29 7.24 4.43 -7.57
CA SER A 29 7.71 4.54 -6.19
C SER A 29 8.73 5.69 -6.09
N ILE A 30 8.41 6.71 -5.30
CA ILE A 30 9.25 7.90 -5.14
C ILE A 30 10.11 7.82 -3.88
N SER A 31 9.50 7.41 -2.77
CA SER A 31 10.19 7.34 -1.48
C SER A 31 9.74 6.09 -0.73
N ARG A 32 10.64 5.55 0.11
CA ARG A 32 10.35 4.42 0.98
C ARG A 32 10.93 4.67 2.36
N LYS A 33 10.15 4.37 3.38
CA LYS A 33 10.58 4.29 4.77
C LYS A 33 10.40 2.86 5.25
N ASP A 34 11.51 2.15 5.39
CA ASP A 34 11.55 0.82 5.99
C ASP A 34 11.27 0.93 7.49
N VAL A 35 10.38 0.08 8.00
CA VAL A 35 9.90 0.09 9.38
C VAL A 35 9.89 -1.33 9.92
N SER A 36 10.20 -1.49 11.20
CA SER A 36 10.06 -2.75 11.94
C SER A 36 8.74 -2.73 12.72
N ALA A 37 7.77 -3.51 12.28
CA ALA A 37 6.55 -3.77 13.03
C ALA A 37 6.89 -4.61 14.27
N THR A 38 6.48 -4.14 15.44
CA THR A 38 6.72 -4.83 16.72
C THR A 38 5.42 -5.47 17.19
N TYR A 39 5.48 -6.75 17.55
CA TYR A 39 4.37 -7.52 18.09
C TYR A 39 4.76 -8.05 19.46
N ASP A 40 3.94 -7.76 20.46
CA ASP A 40 4.05 -8.24 21.83
C ASP A 40 3.00 -9.33 22.15
N HIS A 41 2.00 -9.49 21.29
CA HIS A 41 0.96 -10.52 21.40
C HIS A 41 0.90 -11.39 20.14
N ALA A 42 0.51 -12.66 20.32
CA ALA A 42 0.19 -13.59 19.26
C ALA A 42 -1.18 -13.26 18.63
N ALA A 43 -1.50 -13.94 17.52
CA ALA A 43 -2.75 -13.72 16.79
C ALA A 43 -4.02 -14.07 17.62
N ASP A 44 -3.89 -14.94 18.62
CA ASP A 44 -4.95 -15.30 19.56
C ASP A 44 -5.07 -14.33 20.76
N GLY A 45 -4.22 -13.31 20.82
CA GLY A 45 -4.17 -12.33 21.89
C GLY A 45 -3.33 -12.75 23.11
N SER A 46 -2.71 -13.93 23.11
CA SER A 46 -1.78 -14.32 24.17
C SER A 46 -0.47 -13.51 24.10
N PRO A 47 0.18 -13.18 25.23
CA PRO A 47 1.46 -12.46 25.21
C PRO A 47 2.58 -13.37 24.66
N LEU A 48 3.48 -12.78 23.88
CA LEU A 48 4.68 -13.46 23.41
C LEU A 48 5.74 -13.46 24.52
N ALA A 49 6.53 -14.54 24.60
CA ALA A 49 7.67 -14.63 25.53
C ALA A 49 8.71 -13.52 25.29
N GLN A 50 8.81 -13.03 24.06
CA GLN A 50 9.65 -11.92 23.64
C GLN A 50 9.00 -11.20 22.45
N PRO A 51 9.19 -9.87 22.29
CA PRO A 51 8.67 -9.15 21.14
C PRO A 51 9.17 -9.76 19.83
N ARG A 52 8.27 -9.85 18.85
CA ARG A 52 8.56 -10.26 17.48
C ARG A 52 8.62 -9.03 16.59
N PHE A 53 9.55 -9.03 15.65
CA PHE A 53 9.78 -7.94 14.72
C PHE A 53 9.58 -8.41 13.28
N GLU A 54 8.87 -7.64 12.48
CA GLU A 54 8.72 -7.91 11.06
C GLU A 54 8.92 -6.65 10.21
N SER A 55 9.61 -6.77 9.08
CA SER A 55 9.80 -5.65 8.17
C SER A 55 8.51 -5.28 7.45
N MET A 56 8.20 -4.00 7.41
CA MET A 56 7.14 -3.38 6.63
C MET A 56 7.64 -2.05 6.08
N ALA A 57 6.87 -1.38 5.22
CA ALA A 57 7.27 -0.05 4.75
C ALA A 57 6.09 0.89 4.54
N PHE A 58 6.39 2.19 4.68
CA PHE A 58 5.59 3.26 4.10
C PHE A 58 6.24 3.67 2.79
N VAL A 59 5.46 3.74 1.71
CA VAL A 59 5.95 4.07 0.37
C VAL A 59 5.12 5.22 -0.20
N THR A 60 5.81 6.29 -0.59
CA THR A 60 5.21 7.37 -1.36
C THR A 60 5.20 6.98 -2.83
N LEU A 61 4.01 6.97 -3.43
CA LEU A 61 3.80 6.72 -4.85
C LEU A 61 3.40 7.99 -5.58
N GLU A 62 3.70 8.07 -6.86
CA GLU A 62 3.34 9.21 -7.72
C GLU A 62 2.80 8.76 -9.08
N ASP A 63 1.74 9.43 -9.53
CA ASP A 63 1.37 9.52 -10.94
C ASP A 63 1.25 11.01 -11.31
N GLU A 64 0.81 11.34 -12.53
CA GLU A 64 0.68 12.73 -12.97
C GLU A 64 -0.38 13.54 -12.19
N THR A 65 -1.11 12.90 -11.28
CA THR A 65 -2.29 13.45 -10.64
C THR A 65 -2.09 13.82 -9.17
N ALA A 66 -1.24 13.10 -8.43
CA ALA A 66 -0.91 13.36 -7.03
C ALA A 66 0.22 12.43 -6.50
N LEU A 67 0.76 12.79 -5.34
CA LEU A 67 1.49 11.88 -4.45
C LEU A 67 0.51 11.18 -3.51
N VAL A 68 0.76 9.91 -3.21
CA VAL A 68 -0.03 9.14 -2.23
C VAL A 68 0.86 8.30 -1.32
N GLU A 69 0.54 8.31 -0.02
CA GLU A 69 1.15 7.44 0.96
C GLU A 69 0.49 6.06 0.98
N THR A 70 1.31 5.02 0.98
CA THR A 70 0.86 3.64 1.00
C THR A 70 1.52 2.84 2.11
N THR A 71 0.79 1.87 2.65
CA THR A 71 1.27 0.99 3.73
C THR A 71 1.43 -0.42 3.21
N TRP A 72 2.66 -0.95 3.32
CA TRP A 72 3.04 -2.29 2.92
C TRP A 72 3.30 -3.09 4.19
N PHE A 73 2.26 -3.70 4.75
CA PHE A 73 2.37 -4.55 5.94
C PHE A 73 3.25 -5.78 5.71
N PRO A 74 3.75 -6.45 6.76
CA PRO A 74 4.79 -7.45 6.64
C PRO A 74 4.59 -8.51 5.55
N ASP A 75 3.39 -9.10 5.47
CA ASP A 75 3.11 -10.12 4.47
C ASP A 75 3.14 -9.59 3.02
N THR A 76 2.59 -8.40 2.79
CA THR A 76 2.67 -7.70 1.50
C THR A 76 4.10 -7.29 1.19
N TYR A 77 4.80 -6.69 2.16
CA TYR A 77 6.17 -6.21 2.00
C TYR A 77 7.11 -7.36 1.65
N ARG A 78 7.07 -8.46 2.41
CA ARG A 78 7.87 -9.67 2.16
C ARG A 78 7.68 -10.22 0.74
N ARG A 79 6.46 -10.16 0.20
CA ARG A 79 6.16 -10.66 -1.15
C ARG A 79 6.62 -9.73 -2.27
N TYR A 80 6.60 -8.42 -2.06
CA TYR A 80 6.67 -7.46 -3.15
C TYR A 80 7.75 -6.38 -2.99
N ALA A 81 8.51 -6.35 -1.89
CA ALA A 81 9.56 -5.33 -1.64
C ALA A 81 10.58 -5.23 -2.79
N VAL A 82 10.93 -6.35 -3.41
CA VAL A 82 11.85 -6.38 -4.56
C VAL A 82 11.37 -5.56 -5.76
N LEU A 83 10.06 -5.36 -5.91
CA LEU A 83 9.50 -4.53 -6.98
C LEU A 83 9.79 -3.05 -6.77
N LEU A 84 9.91 -2.61 -5.51
CA LEU A 84 10.17 -1.21 -5.16
C LEU A 84 11.60 -0.77 -5.54
N GLU A 85 12.53 -1.72 -5.74
CA GLU A 85 13.91 -1.44 -6.17
C GLU A 85 14.05 -1.23 -7.68
N ARG A 86 13.04 -1.62 -8.47
CA ARG A 86 13.18 -1.75 -9.93
C ARG A 86 13.16 -0.43 -10.69
N ARG A 87 12.85 0.69 -10.03
CA ARG A 87 12.76 2.03 -10.64
C ARG A 87 11.89 2.04 -11.90
N GLU A 88 10.78 1.31 -11.86
CA GLU A 88 9.81 1.20 -12.94
C GLU A 88 8.39 1.43 -12.38
N PRO A 89 7.42 1.84 -13.23
CA PRO A 89 6.03 1.95 -12.80
C PRO A 89 5.51 0.58 -12.34
N LEU A 90 4.77 0.59 -11.24
CA LEU A 90 4.10 -0.60 -10.71
C LEU A 90 2.59 -0.42 -10.83
N THR A 91 1.90 -1.52 -11.10
CA THR A 91 0.47 -1.60 -10.80
C THR A 91 0.31 -2.04 -9.36
N ILE A 92 -0.46 -1.29 -8.57
CA ILE A 92 -0.59 -1.43 -7.13
C ILE A 92 -2.08 -1.52 -6.79
N ALA A 93 -2.48 -2.62 -6.18
CA ALA A 93 -3.86 -2.84 -5.75
C ALA A 93 -3.93 -2.85 -4.22
N GLY A 94 -4.93 -2.17 -3.68
CA GLY A 94 -5.12 -2.05 -2.24
C GLY A 94 -6.47 -1.46 -1.86
N VAL A 95 -6.64 -1.20 -0.57
CA VAL A 95 -7.86 -0.60 0.01
C VAL A 95 -7.52 0.74 0.62
N VAL A 96 -8.37 1.74 0.38
CA VAL A 96 -8.21 3.06 1.00
C VAL A 96 -8.52 2.96 2.50
N GLU A 97 -7.52 3.24 3.32
CA GLU A 97 -7.67 3.40 4.76
C GLU A 97 -7.64 4.88 5.13
N VAL A 98 -8.32 5.24 6.20
CA VAL A 98 -8.35 6.63 6.66
C VAL A 98 -8.16 6.67 8.17
N ALA A 99 -7.02 7.25 8.57
CA ALA A 99 -6.66 7.50 9.96
C ALA A 99 -6.47 9.01 10.16
N PHE A 100 -7.04 9.56 11.23
CA PHE A 100 -6.94 10.99 11.56
C PHE A 100 -7.38 11.94 10.41
N GLY A 101 -8.28 11.49 9.53
CA GLY A 101 -8.74 12.24 8.36
C GLY A 101 -7.84 12.12 7.11
N PHE A 102 -6.68 11.49 7.22
CA PHE A 102 -5.75 11.27 6.11
C PHE A 102 -6.00 9.93 5.43
N ALA A 103 -6.12 9.94 4.10
CA ALA A 103 -6.27 8.74 3.29
C ALA A 103 -4.90 8.17 2.90
N THR A 104 -4.75 6.86 3.07
CA THR A 104 -3.62 6.08 2.56
C THR A 104 -4.15 4.87 1.81
N LEU A 105 -3.32 4.24 0.98
CA LEU A 105 -3.64 2.94 0.39
C LEU A 105 -2.93 1.83 1.17
N ARG A 106 -3.68 0.94 1.82
CA ARG A 106 -3.13 -0.31 2.34
C ARG A 106 -2.95 -1.28 1.18
N VAL A 107 -1.72 -1.66 0.89
CA VAL A 107 -1.40 -2.47 -0.29
C VAL A 107 -1.64 -3.95 -0.03
N ASP A 108 -2.33 -4.58 -0.98
CA ASP A 108 -2.60 -6.02 -1.00
C ASP A 108 -1.70 -6.72 -2.04
N ARG A 109 -1.50 -6.10 -3.21
CA ARG A 109 -0.75 -6.69 -4.34
C ARG A 109 -0.01 -5.63 -5.14
N ALA A 110 1.12 -6.02 -5.74
CA ALA A 110 1.84 -5.20 -6.70
C ALA A 110 2.46 -6.06 -7.81
N TRP A 111 2.58 -5.49 -9.01
CA TRP A 111 3.25 -6.11 -10.16
C TRP A 111 3.77 -5.05 -11.14
N VAL A 112 4.71 -5.44 -11.99
CA VAL A 112 5.26 -4.57 -13.04
C VAL A 112 4.18 -4.31 -14.10
N VAL A 113 4.07 -3.07 -14.57
CA VAL A 113 3.20 -2.72 -15.70
C VAL A 113 3.59 -3.56 -16.92
N ARG A 114 2.60 -4.17 -17.58
CA ARG A 114 2.81 -4.95 -18.80
C ARG A 114 2.62 -4.10 -20.05
#